data_AF-A0A8S2UUQ6-F1
#
_entry.id   AF-A0A8S2UUQ6-F1
#
_cell.length_a   1.000
_cell.length_b   1.000
_cell.length_c   1.000
_cell.angle_alpha   90.00
_cell.angle_beta   90.00
_cell.angle_gamma   90.00
#
_symmetry.space_group_name_H-M   'P 1'
#
loop_
_entity.id
_entity.type
_entity.pdbx_description
1 polymer ?
#
loop_
_entity_poly.entity_id
_entity_poly.type
_entity_poly.pdbx_seq_one_letter_code
_entity_poly.pdbx_strand_id
1 'polypeptide(L)' 'MNVLIYWNNNQLVYPTLATIAQRVLCMPVTNTSVERIFSDSGNAITSRRTRLQTSK' A
#
# COMPACT_ATOMS: atom_id res chain seq x y z
N MET A 1 3.41 7.84 -16.36
CA MET A 1 3.97 9.07 -15.76
C MET A 1 4.07 8.84 -14.26
N ASN A 2 5.27 8.75 -13.69
CA ASN A 2 5.46 8.48 -12.27
C ASN A 2 5.70 9.79 -11.52
N VAL A 3 4.75 10.17 -10.68
CA VAL A 3 4.75 11.43 -9.92
C VAL A 3 5.89 11.49 -8.90
N LEU A 4 6.30 10.38 -8.29
CA LEU A 4 7.44 10.34 -7.38
C LEU A 4 8.76 10.61 -8.13
N ILE A 5 8.92 10.03 -9.33
CA ILE A 5 10.11 10.27 -10.17
C ILE A 5 10.16 11.74 -10.62
N TYR A 6 9.01 12.35 -10.94
CA TYR A 6 8.96 13.76 -11.28
C TYR A 6 9.44 14.64 -10.12
N TRP A 7 8.93 14.44 -8.90
CA TRP A 7 9.36 15.21 -7.73
C TRP A 7 10.81 14.94 -7.33
N ASN A 8 11.30 13.72 -7.53
CA ASN A 8 12.71 13.38 -7.34
C ASN A 8 13.62 14.15 -8.29
N ASN A 9 13.26 14.24 -9.57
CA ASN A 9 14.05 14.95 -10.57
C ASN A 9 14.01 16.48 -10.38
N ASN A 10 12.91 17.01 -9.83
CA ASN A 10 12.71 18.45 -9.63
C ASN A 10 13.06 18.94 -8.21
N GLN A 11 13.64 18.08 -7.36
CA GLN A 11 13.95 18.43 -5.96
C GLN A 11 14.94 19.59 -5.83
N LEU A 12 15.87 19.73 -6.79
CA LEU A 12 16.87 20.81 -6.78
C LEU A 12 16.26 22.15 -7.18
N VAL A 13 15.22 22.13 -8.02
CA VAL A 13 14.51 23.33 -8.47
C VAL A 13 13.49 23.78 -7.43
N TYR A 14 12.84 22.83 -6.75
CA TYR A 14 11.80 23.09 -5.75
C TYR A 14 12.02 22.33 -4.44
N PRO A 15 13.08 22.64 -3.65
CA PRO A 15 13.46 21.83 -2.49
C PRO A 15 12.36 21.74 -1.42
N THR A 16 11.72 22.86 -1.10
CA THR A 16 10.64 22.91 -0.10
C THR A 16 9.39 22.17 -0.58
N LEU A 17 8.99 22.39 -1.84
CA LEU A 17 7.77 21.80 -2.39
C LEU A 17 7.94 20.30 -2.64
N ALA A 18 9.11 19.87 -3.13
CA ALA A 18 9.44 18.46 -3.31
C ALA A 18 9.45 17.69 -1.98
N THR A 19 9.90 18.31 -0.89
CA THR A 19 9.84 17.72 0.45
C THR A 19 8.40 17.48 0.90
N ILE A 20 7.51 18.45 0.69
CA ILE A 20 6.08 18.32 1.02
C ILE A 20 5.43 17.26 0.13
N ALA A 21 5.68 17.31 -1.17
CA ALA A 21 5.15 16.36 -2.13
C ALA A 21 5.58 14.92 -1.80
N GLN A 22 6.85 14.68 -1.48
CA GLN A 22 7.32 13.37 -1.03
C GLN A 22 6.59 12.90 0.22
N ARG A 23 6.41 13.75 1.24
CA ARG A 23 5.69 13.36 2.46
C ARG A 23 4.23 13.01 2.17
N VAL A 24 3.53 13.80 1.35
CA VAL A 24 2.12 13.56 1.01
C VAL A 24 1.96 12.31 0.14
N LEU A 25 2.86 12.09 -0.82
CA LEU A 25 2.78 10.99 -1.78
C LEU A 25 3.29 9.65 -1.22
N CYS A 26 4.27 9.69 -0.31
CA CYS A 26 4.77 8.50 0.37
C CYS A 26 3.94 8.12 1.59
N MET A 27 3.06 9.01 2.09
CA MET A 27 2.05 8.59 3.05
C MET A 27 1.15 7.55 2.36
N PRO A 28 1.02 6.34 2.94
CA PRO A 28 0.04 5.40 2.45
C PRO A 28 -1.34 5.99 2.68
N VAL A 29 -1.89 6.64 1.65
CA VAL A 29 -3.31 7.02 1.62
C VAL A 29 -4.06 5.73 1.42
N THR A 30 -4.31 4.98 2.51
CA THR A 30 -5.48 4.11 2.71
C THR A 30 -5.28 3.11 3.85
N ASN A 31 -6.29 3.07 4.71
CA ASN A 31 -6.55 1.98 5.65
C ASN A 31 -6.66 0.61 4.93
N THR A 32 -6.97 0.61 3.63
CA THR A 32 -7.12 -0.59 2.79
C THR A 32 -5.89 -1.50 2.79
N SER A 33 -4.68 -0.95 2.92
CA SER A 33 -3.45 -1.75 3.04
C SER A 33 -3.45 -2.57 4.33
N VAL A 34 -3.76 -1.92 5.46
CA VAL A 34 -3.81 -2.58 6.76
C VAL A 34 -5.02 -3.48 6.87
N GLU A 35 -6.20 -3.08 6.36
CA GLU A 35 -7.40 -3.90 6.29
C GLU A 35 -7.19 -5.14 5.44
N ARG A 36 -6.42 -5.07 4.34
CA ARG A 36 -6.03 -6.24 3.55
C ARG A 36 -5.15 -7.19 4.37
N ILE A 37 -4.13 -6.67 5.04
CA ILE A 37 -3.24 -7.47 5.89
C ILE A 37 -4.03 -8.09 7.06
N PHE A 38 -4.93 -7.34 7.69
CA PHE A 38 -5.79 -7.83 8.76
C PHE A 38 -6.83 -8.85 8.27
N SER A 39 -7.39 -8.66 7.08
CA SER A 39 -8.32 -9.63 6.46
C SER A 39 -7.60 -10.93 6.11
N ASP A 40 -6.39 -10.83 5.54
CA ASP A 40 -5.57 -11.99 5.19
C ASP A 40 -5.06 -12.73 6.43
N SER A 41 -4.61 -11.98 7.46
CA SER A 41 -4.23 -12.54 8.76
C SER A 41 -5.44 -13.16 9.46
N GLY A 42 -6.62 -12.55 9.36
CA GLY A 42 -7.88 -13.15 9.80
C GLY A 42 -8.12 -14.49 9.11
N ASN A 43 -7.89 -14.59 7.79
CA ASN A 43 -8.01 -15.85 7.06
C ASN A 43 -6.92 -16.89 7.42
N ALA A 44 -5.73 -16.46 7.85
CA ALA A 44 -4.65 -17.33 8.29
C ALA A 44 -4.83 -17.86 9.72
N ILE A 45 -5.32 -17.01 10.64
CA ILE A 45 -5.52 -17.32 12.06
C ILE A 45 -6.85 -18.06 12.26
N THR A 46 -7.90 -17.65 11.54
CA THR A 46 -9.17 -18.38 11.55
C THR A 46 -9.00 -19.60 10.67
N SER A 47 -9.20 -20.80 11.21
CA SER A 47 -9.13 -22.07 10.48
C SER A 47 -10.31 -22.26 9.51
N ARG A 48 -10.60 -21.27 8.66
CA ARG A 48 -11.46 -21.42 7.49
C ARG A 48 -10.70 -22.25 6.46
N ARG A 49 -10.48 -23.53 6.79
CA ARG A 49 -10.09 -24.53 5.79
C ARG A 49 -11.27 -24.61 4.85
N THR A 50 -11.21 -23.88 3.74
CA THR A 50 -11.99 -24.16 2.54
C THR A 50 -11.47 -25.47 1.98
N ARG A 51 -11.71 -26.57 2.70
CA ARG A 51 -11.51 -27.91 2.20
C ARG A 51 -12.54 -28.05 1.08
N LEU A 52 -12.11 -27.86 -0.16
CA LEU A 52 -12.78 -28.45 -1.31
C LEU A 52 -12.79 -29.95 -1.02
N GLN A 53 -13.86 -30.45 -0.41
CA GLN A 53 -14.10 -31.88 -0.41
C GLN A 53 -14.35 -32.24 -1.86
N THR A 54 -13.38 -32.90 -2.46
CA THR A 54 -13.64 -33.60 -3.71
C THR A 54 -14.65 -34.69 -3.36
N SER A 55 -15.89 -34.51 -3.82
CA SER A 55 -16.95 -35.51 -3.63
C SER A 55 -16.53 -36.78 -4.35
N LYS A 56 -16.58 -37.90 -3.64
CA LYS A 56 -16.61 -39.22 -4.25
C LYS A 56 -17.69 -40.03 -3.56
#